data_AF-A0A259HYG2-F1
#
_entry.id   AF-A0A259HYG2-F1
#
_cell.length_a   1.000
_cell.length_b   1.000
_cell.length_c   1.000
_cell.angle_alpha   90.00
_cell.angle_beta   90.00
_cell.angle_gamma   90.00
#
_symmetry.space_group_name_H-M   'P 1'
#
loop_
_entity.id
_entity.type
_entity.pdbx_description
1 polymer ?
#
loop_
_entity_poly.entity_id
_entity_poly.type
_entity_poly.pdbx_seq_one_letter_code
_entity_poly.pdbx_strand_id
1 'polypeptide(L)'
;AQAGQSAAQITAAQAQRKAASVDLDTTRITAPIGGKIGNSTVRVGQFVQPGQRLMTIVPTEAIYVEANFKETQIGLMRAGQPVTVHVDALPDVDFHGTVESITPGTGANFSLIPPQNATGNFTKIVQRVPVRIRINAGPESRKVLVPGLSLTVEVDTRAAKSSLDAIRKEQEQVAAK
;
A
#
# COMPACT_ATOMS: atom_id res chain seq x y z
N ALA A 1 -15.51 -39.74 -43.17
CA ALA A 1 -14.11 -39.41 -42.81
C ALA A 1 -13.67 -38.03 -43.30
N GLN A 2 -13.72 -37.74 -44.61
CA GLN A 2 -13.26 -36.48 -45.22
C GLN A 2 -13.94 -35.19 -44.71
N ALA A 3 -15.26 -35.22 -44.44
CA ALA A 3 -15.99 -34.06 -43.88
C ALA A 3 -15.53 -33.68 -42.46
N GLY A 4 -15.21 -34.68 -41.61
CA GLY A 4 -14.70 -34.45 -40.26
C GLY A 4 -13.29 -33.86 -40.27
N GLN A 5 -12.43 -34.29 -41.20
CA GLN A 5 -11.09 -33.75 -41.38
C GLN A 5 -11.13 -32.29 -41.85
N SER A 6 -12.05 -31.96 -42.76
CA SER A 6 -12.26 -30.58 -43.24
C SER A 6 -12.79 -29.67 -42.13
N ALA A 7 -13.72 -30.16 -41.30
CA ALA A 7 -14.24 -29.44 -40.14
C ALA A 7 -13.14 -29.18 -39.08
N ALA A 8 -12.25 -30.15 -38.86
CA ALA A 8 -11.10 -29.98 -37.97
C ALA A 8 -10.11 -28.93 -38.52
N GLN A 9 -9.86 -28.92 -39.83
CA GLN A 9 -9.00 -27.92 -40.47
C GLN A 9 -9.61 -26.51 -40.39
N ILE A 10 -10.93 -26.36 -40.59
CA ILE A 10 -11.63 -25.08 -40.42
C ILE A 10 -11.49 -24.58 -38.99
N THR A 11 -11.74 -25.46 -38.00
CA THR A 11 -11.59 -25.12 -36.58
C THR A 11 -10.16 -24.68 -36.25
N ALA A 12 -9.15 -25.38 -36.75
CA ALA A 12 -7.75 -25.03 -36.56
C ALA A 12 -7.40 -23.67 -37.19
N ALA A 13 -7.84 -23.42 -38.42
CA ALA A 13 -7.62 -22.14 -39.11
C ALA A 13 -8.31 -20.97 -38.39
N GLN A 14 -9.52 -21.19 -37.86
CA GLN A 14 -10.22 -20.20 -37.03
C GLN A 14 -9.48 -19.90 -35.73
N ALA A 15 -8.95 -20.94 -35.06
CA ALA A 15 -8.14 -20.77 -33.85
C ALA A 15 -6.86 -19.97 -34.15
N GLN A 16 -6.19 -20.26 -35.27
CA GLN A 16 -4.99 -19.54 -35.69
C GLN A 16 -5.29 -18.07 -36.02
N ARG A 17 -6.40 -17.78 -36.71
CA ARG A 17 -6.86 -16.40 -36.95
C ARG A 17 -7.12 -15.67 -35.63
N LYS A 18 -7.75 -16.33 -34.66
CA LYS A 18 -8.03 -15.75 -33.36
C LYS A 18 -6.75 -15.46 -32.58
N ALA A 19 -5.77 -16.36 -32.62
CA ALA A 19 -4.46 -16.14 -32.01
C ALA A 19 -3.75 -14.92 -32.63
N ALA A 20 -3.68 -14.83 -33.96
CA ALA A 20 -3.08 -13.69 -34.65
C ALA A 20 -3.78 -12.35 -34.34
N SER A 21 -5.11 -12.37 -34.13
CA SER A 21 -5.85 -11.19 -33.70
C SER A 21 -5.44 -10.72 -32.31
N VAL A 22 -5.25 -11.66 -31.37
CA VAL A 22 -4.80 -11.35 -30.01
C VAL A 22 -3.36 -10.81 -30.03
N ASP A 23 -2.49 -11.40 -30.86
CA ASP A 23 -1.12 -10.92 -31.02
C ASP A 23 -1.08 -9.48 -31.54
N LEU A 24 -1.94 -9.17 -32.53
CA LEU A 24 -2.08 -7.81 -33.05
C LEU A 24 -2.58 -6.84 -31.98
N ASP A 25 -3.62 -7.20 -31.22
CA ASP A 25 -4.17 -6.34 -30.17
C ASP A 25 -3.14 -6.09 -29.06
N THR A 26 -2.32 -7.10 -28.74
CA THR A 26 -1.26 -7.02 -27.71
C THR A 26 -0.11 -6.09 -28.12
N THR A 27 0.00 -5.68 -29.40
CA THR A 27 0.96 -4.64 -29.81
C THR A 27 0.64 -3.26 -29.24
N ARG A 28 -0.62 -3.01 -28.85
CA ARG A 28 -1.05 -1.77 -28.20
C ARG A 28 -1.07 -1.95 -26.68
N ILE A 29 0.00 -1.54 -26.03
CA ILE A 29 0.08 -1.53 -24.57
C ILE A 29 -0.70 -0.34 -24.01
N THR A 30 -1.72 -0.62 -23.20
CA THR A 30 -2.55 0.39 -22.54
C THR A 30 -2.42 0.30 -21.01
N ALA A 31 -2.73 1.40 -20.32
CA ALA A 31 -2.73 1.43 -18.87
C ALA A 31 -3.98 0.70 -18.31
N PRO A 32 -3.82 -0.28 -17.40
CA PRO A 32 -4.95 -0.97 -16.80
C PRO A 32 -5.68 -0.13 -15.72
N ILE A 33 -5.02 0.92 -15.22
CA ILE A 33 -5.53 1.80 -14.18
C ILE A 33 -5.21 3.27 -14.50
N GLY A 34 -6.03 4.18 -13.99
CA GLY A 34 -5.74 5.61 -14.03
C GLY A 34 -4.56 5.98 -13.14
N GLY A 35 -3.73 6.92 -13.58
CA GLY A 35 -2.58 7.38 -12.81
C GLY A 35 -1.62 8.22 -13.62
N LYS A 36 -0.47 8.55 -13.01
CA LYS A 36 0.66 9.24 -13.66
C LYS A 36 1.79 8.27 -13.91
N ILE A 37 2.51 8.44 -15.01
CA ILE A 37 3.73 7.66 -15.28
C ILE A 37 4.84 8.16 -14.35
N GLY A 38 5.30 7.32 -13.43
CA GLY A 38 6.39 7.65 -12.50
C GLY A 38 7.78 7.42 -13.10
N ASN A 39 7.93 6.34 -13.89
CA ASN A 39 9.17 6.02 -14.59
C ASN A 39 8.83 5.35 -15.93
N SER A 40 9.51 5.77 -17.00
CA SER A 40 9.43 5.17 -18.34
C SER A 40 10.84 4.78 -18.78
N THR A 41 11.07 3.48 -18.95
CA THR A 41 12.37 2.93 -19.36
C THR A 41 12.46 2.71 -20.87
N VAL A 42 11.34 2.82 -21.58
CA VAL A 42 11.25 2.59 -23.02
C VAL A 42 11.56 3.86 -23.82
N ARG A 43 12.26 3.69 -24.95
CA ARG A 43 12.51 4.74 -25.95
C ARG A 43 11.97 4.32 -27.31
N VAL A 44 11.68 5.33 -28.15
CA VAL A 44 11.28 5.09 -29.54
C VAL A 44 12.39 4.33 -30.27
N GLY A 45 12.03 3.28 -31.00
CA GLY A 45 12.97 2.40 -31.71
C GLY A 45 13.60 1.30 -30.85
N GLN A 46 13.32 1.26 -29.55
CA GLN A 46 13.79 0.18 -28.68
C GLN A 46 12.99 -1.09 -28.91
N PHE A 47 13.70 -2.19 -29.13
CA PHE A 47 13.11 -3.53 -29.17
C PHE A 47 12.80 -4.00 -27.73
N VAL A 48 11.59 -4.51 -27.52
CA VAL A 48 11.09 -4.93 -26.20
C VAL A 48 10.58 -6.37 -26.26
N GLN A 49 10.76 -7.09 -25.16
CA GLN A 49 10.37 -8.49 -25.03
C GLN A 49 9.08 -8.66 -24.19
N PRO A 50 8.30 -9.72 -24.42
CA PRO A 50 7.19 -10.08 -23.53
C PRO A 50 7.65 -10.20 -22.07
N GLY A 51 6.88 -9.60 -21.15
CA GLY A 51 7.21 -9.56 -19.72
C GLY A 51 8.19 -8.46 -19.31
N GLN A 52 8.78 -7.71 -20.25
CA GLN A 52 9.64 -6.57 -19.93
C GLN A 52 8.81 -5.41 -19.36
N ARG A 53 9.22 -4.89 -18.20
CA ARG A 53 8.61 -3.69 -17.60
C ARG A 53 9.02 -2.45 -18.40
N LEU A 54 8.04 -1.76 -18.99
CA LEU A 54 8.25 -0.56 -19.80
C LEU A 54 8.02 0.74 -19.02
N MET A 55 7.04 0.74 -18.13
CA MET A 55 6.62 1.92 -17.37
C MET A 55 6.03 1.54 -16.02
N THR A 56 6.06 2.49 -15.09
CA THR A 56 5.40 2.37 -13.78
C THR A 56 4.31 3.43 -13.70
N ILE A 57 3.08 2.99 -13.40
CA ILE A 57 1.92 3.86 -13.23
C ILE A 57 1.68 4.05 -11.74
N VAL A 58 1.61 5.30 -11.31
CA VAL A 58 1.30 5.72 -9.93
C VAL A 58 -0.17 6.17 -9.87
N PRO A 59 -1.04 5.46 -9.13
CA PRO A 59 -2.43 5.86 -8.97
C PRO A 59 -2.54 7.21 -8.25
N THR A 60 -3.33 8.15 -8.80
CA THR A 60 -3.52 9.49 -8.19
C THR A 60 -4.78 9.60 -7.34
N GLU A 61 -5.70 8.64 -7.45
CA GLU A 61 -6.98 8.67 -6.71
C GLU A 61 -6.91 7.95 -5.36
N ALA A 62 -6.07 6.92 -5.24
CA ALA A 62 -5.95 6.07 -4.06
C ALA A 62 -4.66 6.36 -3.27
N ILE A 63 -4.47 7.63 -2.88
CA ILE A 63 -3.33 8.04 -2.06
C ILE A 63 -3.63 7.73 -0.59
N TYR A 64 -2.73 6.98 0.04
CA TYR A 64 -2.74 6.71 1.46
C TYR A 64 -1.39 7.07 2.07
N VAL A 65 -1.37 7.26 3.38
CA VAL A 65 -0.13 7.43 4.15
C VAL A 65 0.11 6.21 5.00
N GLU A 66 1.35 5.73 4.95
CA GLU A 66 1.86 4.72 5.86
C GLU A 66 2.73 5.39 6.91
N ALA A 67 2.18 5.56 8.11
CA ALA A 67 2.88 6.18 9.23
C ALA A 67 3.40 5.11 10.17
N ASN A 68 4.72 5.07 10.35
CA ASN A 68 5.36 4.13 11.25
C ASN A 68 5.41 4.73 12.66
N PHE A 69 4.54 4.31 13.58
CA PHE A 69 4.54 4.78 14.97
C PHE A 69 5.38 3.89 15.87
N LYS A 70 5.92 4.43 16.98
CA LYS A 70 6.53 3.58 18.01
C LYS A 70 5.44 2.71 18.64
N GLU A 71 5.77 1.47 19.00
CA GLU A 71 4.86 0.55 19.70
C GLU A 71 4.23 1.21 20.95
N THR A 72 5.00 2.05 21.65
CA THR A 72 4.53 2.78 22.84
C THR A 72 3.46 3.84 22.54
N GLN A 73 3.28 4.23 21.28
CA GLN A 73 2.34 5.27 20.85
C GLN A 73 1.00 4.71 20.35
N ILE A 74 0.94 3.42 19.99
CA ILE A 74 -0.25 2.83 19.35
C ILE A 74 -1.30 2.30 20.34
N GLY A 75 -1.02 2.26 21.65
CA GLY A 75 -1.89 1.58 22.63
C GLY A 75 -3.34 2.06 22.63
N LEU A 76 -3.56 3.36 22.40
CA LEU A 76 -4.88 3.99 22.31
C LEU A 76 -5.33 4.28 20.87
N MET A 77 -4.54 3.89 19.88
CA MET A 77 -4.91 4.08 18.49
C MET A 77 -5.98 3.07 18.07
N ARG A 78 -7.00 3.52 17.35
CA ARG A 78 -8.09 2.70 16.82
C ARG A 78 -8.42 3.15 15.40
N ALA A 79 -8.87 2.21 14.57
CA ALA A 79 -9.40 2.56 13.25
C ALA A 79 -10.57 3.55 13.37
N GLY A 80 -10.65 4.49 12.45
CA GLY A 80 -11.64 5.56 12.42
C GLY A 80 -11.25 6.83 13.19
N GLN A 81 -10.17 6.83 13.98
CA GLN A 81 -9.71 8.04 14.67
C GLN A 81 -9.28 9.12 13.67
N PRO A 82 -9.56 10.41 13.97
CA PRO A 82 -9.16 11.50 13.11
C PRO A 82 -7.65 11.74 13.19
N VAL A 83 -7.08 12.15 12.07
CA VAL A 83 -5.64 12.33 11.89
C VAL A 83 -5.39 13.67 11.19
N THR A 84 -4.36 14.37 11.66
CA THR A 84 -3.78 15.52 10.96
C THR A 84 -2.42 15.11 10.41
N VAL A 85 -2.17 15.42 9.14
CA VAL A 85 -0.95 15.11 8.41
C VAL A 85 -0.35 16.40 7.88
N HIS A 86 0.89 16.66 8.27
CA HIS A 86 1.70 17.77 7.79
C HIS A 86 2.73 17.22 6.81
N VAL A 87 2.74 17.73 5.58
CA VAL A 87 3.67 17.27 4.54
C VAL A 87 4.79 18.29 4.43
N ASP A 88 6.05 17.86 4.54
CA ASP A 88 7.20 18.79 4.58
C ASP A 88 7.31 19.64 3.30
N ALA A 89 6.85 19.08 2.17
CA ALA A 89 6.80 19.78 0.88
C ALA A 89 5.71 20.88 0.80
N LEU A 90 4.77 20.90 1.75
CA LEU A 90 3.64 21.83 1.82
C LEU A 90 3.46 22.29 3.28
N PRO A 91 4.39 23.09 3.84
CA PRO A 91 4.42 23.40 5.28
C PRO A 91 3.21 24.19 5.77
N ASP A 92 2.57 24.97 4.91
CA ASP A 92 1.41 25.82 5.26
C ASP A 92 0.06 25.11 5.00
N VAL A 93 0.06 23.80 4.73
CA VAL A 93 -1.14 23.05 4.38
C VAL A 93 -1.30 21.81 5.27
N ASP A 94 -2.35 21.83 6.08
CA ASP A 94 -2.74 20.69 6.90
C ASP A 94 -3.70 19.78 6.14
N PHE A 95 -3.38 18.48 6.13
CA PHE A 95 -4.23 17.47 5.56
C PHE A 95 -4.95 16.71 6.68
N HIS A 96 -6.27 16.62 6.56
CA HIS A 96 -7.07 15.81 7.48
C HIS A 96 -7.35 14.43 6.89
N GLY A 97 -7.39 13.43 7.76
CA GLY A 97 -7.62 12.06 7.41
C GLY A 97 -8.19 11.24 8.55
N THR A 98 -8.24 9.93 8.33
CA THR A 98 -8.68 8.96 9.33
C THR A 98 -7.75 7.76 9.35
N VAL A 99 -7.50 7.20 10.53
CA VAL A 99 -6.83 5.90 10.66
C VAL A 99 -7.69 4.86 9.94
N GLU A 100 -7.15 4.25 8.90
CA GLU A 100 -7.83 3.20 8.15
C GLU A 100 -7.63 1.86 8.83
N SER A 101 -6.37 1.53 9.15
CA SER A 101 -6.03 0.27 9.82
C SER A 101 -4.70 0.37 10.54
N ILE A 102 -4.57 -0.48 11.57
CA ILE A 102 -3.34 -0.69 12.32
C ILE A 102 -2.94 -2.13 12.06
N THR A 103 -1.73 -2.36 11.55
CA THR A 103 -1.27 -3.72 11.24
C THR A 103 -1.15 -4.52 12.55
N PRO A 104 -1.71 -5.74 12.65
CA PRO A 104 -1.71 -6.53 13.88
C PRO A 104 -0.34 -7.16 14.22
N GLY A 105 0.77 -6.53 13.80
CA GLY A 105 2.12 -7.00 14.11
C GLY A 105 3.19 -5.94 13.85
N THR A 106 4.32 -6.08 14.56
CA THR A 106 5.51 -5.23 14.42
C THR A 106 6.36 -5.72 13.24
N GLY A 107 7.17 -4.84 12.63
CA GLY A 107 8.06 -5.21 11.53
C GLY A 107 9.05 -6.34 11.86
N ALA A 108 9.35 -6.56 13.15
CA ALA A 108 10.21 -7.65 13.63
C ALA A 108 9.58 -9.05 13.51
N ASN A 109 8.24 -9.16 13.60
CA ASN A 109 7.55 -10.45 13.50
C ASN A 109 7.42 -10.98 12.06
N PHE A 110 7.64 -10.12 11.06
CA PHE A 110 7.53 -10.47 9.64
C PHE A 110 8.86 -10.40 8.87
N SER A 111 9.99 -10.17 9.56
CA SER A 111 11.32 -10.19 8.93
C SER A 111 11.84 -11.62 8.76
N LEU A 112 12.40 -11.93 7.59
CA LEU A 112 13.06 -13.21 7.30
C LEU A 112 14.28 -13.46 8.21
N ILE A 113 14.87 -12.38 8.74
CA ILE A 113 15.95 -12.42 9.72
C ILE A 113 15.57 -11.49 10.87
N PRO A 114 15.09 -12.03 12.01
CA PRO A 114 14.87 -11.25 13.21
C PRO A 114 16.21 -10.69 13.74
N PRO A 115 16.26 -9.45 14.24
CA PRO A 115 17.46 -8.97 14.93
C PRO A 115 17.71 -9.82 16.17
N GLN A 116 18.73 -10.68 16.12
CA GLN A 116 19.20 -11.42 17.29
C GLN A 116 20.11 -10.52 18.13
N ASN A 117 19.58 -9.99 19.24
CA ASN A 117 20.39 -9.34 20.27
C ASN A 117 21.13 -10.42 21.09
N ALA A 118 22.15 -11.04 20.50
CA ALA A 118 22.88 -12.19 21.06
C ALA A 118 24.08 -11.80 21.95
N THR A 119 23.95 -10.82 22.86
CA THR A 119 25.13 -10.31 23.61
C THR A 119 24.89 -9.84 25.04
N GLY A 120 23.93 -10.42 25.76
CA GLY A 120 23.88 -10.31 27.24
C GLY A 120 23.49 -8.94 27.83
N ASN A 121 23.38 -7.88 27.04
CA ASN A 121 22.79 -6.60 27.45
C ASN A 121 21.32 -6.53 27.00
N PHE A 122 20.39 -6.60 27.96
CA PHE A 122 18.96 -6.36 27.73
C PHE A 122 18.70 -4.88 27.44
N THR A 123 19.03 -4.42 26.23
CA THR A 123 18.63 -3.09 25.77
C THR A 123 17.25 -3.19 25.14
N LYS A 124 16.23 -2.62 25.77
CA LYS A 124 14.86 -2.57 25.25
C LYS A 124 14.81 -1.62 24.04
N ILE A 125 14.74 -2.18 22.84
CA ILE A 125 14.59 -1.41 21.60
C ILE A 125 13.10 -1.31 21.25
N VAL A 126 12.61 -0.08 21.08
CA VAL A 126 11.21 0.16 20.67
C VAL A 126 11.00 -0.23 19.21
N GLN A 127 10.02 -1.08 18.96
CA GLN A 127 9.63 -1.47 17.61
C GLN A 127 8.70 -0.41 16.99
N ARG A 128 8.65 -0.39 15.64
CA ARG A 128 7.70 0.45 14.91
C ARG A 128 6.57 -0.39 14.35
N VAL A 129 5.37 0.17 14.39
CA VAL A 129 4.14 -0.43 13.87
C VAL A 129 3.61 0.46 12.75
N PRO A 130 3.46 -0.08 11.53
CA PRO A 130 2.88 0.65 10.41
C PRO A 130 1.38 0.82 10.60
N VAL A 131 0.94 2.08 10.54
CA VAL A 131 -0.46 2.50 10.59
C VAL A 131 -0.82 3.09 9.24
N ARG A 132 -1.87 2.55 8.61
CA ARG A 132 -2.41 3.10 7.36
C ARG A 132 -3.42 4.19 7.65
N ILE A 133 -3.26 5.31 6.96
CA ILE A 133 -4.07 6.50 7.11
C ILE A 133 -4.62 6.88 5.75
N ARG A 134 -5.94 7.01 5.69
CA ARG A 134 -6.64 7.54 4.53
C ARG A 134 -6.67 9.06 4.64
N ILE A 135 -6.17 9.75 3.62
CA ILE A 135 -6.12 11.22 3.58
C ILE A 135 -7.25 11.77 2.72
N ASN A 136 -7.91 12.82 3.20
CA ASN A 136 -8.87 13.58 2.43
C ASN A 136 -8.15 14.69 1.67
N ALA A 137 -7.46 14.34 0.58
CA ALA A 137 -6.81 15.30 -0.30
C ALA A 137 -7.76 15.75 -1.42
N GLY A 138 -7.84 17.05 -1.67
CA GLY A 138 -8.57 17.63 -2.82
C GLY A 138 -7.84 17.44 -4.16
N PRO A 139 -8.48 17.79 -5.30
CA PRO A 139 -7.91 17.57 -6.63
C PRO A 139 -6.55 18.23 -6.87
N GLU A 140 -6.35 19.46 -6.38
CA GLU A 140 -5.08 20.18 -6.54
C GLU A 140 -3.97 19.57 -5.69
N SER A 141 -4.26 19.22 -4.44
CA SER A 141 -3.30 18.57 -3.55
C SER A 141 -2.84 17.23 -4.09
N ARG A 142 -3.75 16.42 -4.67
CA ARG A 142 -3.41 15.12 -5.30
C ARG A 142 -2.46 15.24 -6.48
N LYS A 143 -2.32 16.42 -7.10
CA LYS A 143 -1.36 16.61 -8.19
C LYS A 143 0.07 16.66 -7.66
N VAL A 144 0.26 17.14 -6.44
CA VAL A 144 1.56 17.40 -5.80
C VAL A 144 1.96 16.26 -4.86
N LEU A 145 0.99 15.61 -4.21
CA LEU A 145 1.26 14.45 -3.35
C LEU A 145 1.75 13.27 -4.19
N VAL A 146 3.03 12.94 -4.02
CA VAL A 146 3.69 11.80 -4.67
C VAL A 146 4.16 10.79 -3.61
N PRO A 147 4.23 9.49 -3.95
CA PRO A 147 4.81 8.50 -3.06
C PRO A 147 6.26 8.86 -2.70
N GLY A 148 6.62 8.70 -1.42
CA GLY A 148 7.97 8.96 -0.91
C GLY A 148 8.20 10.33 -0.27
N LEU A 149 7.18 11.20 -0.21
CA LEU A 149 7.28 12.45 0.55
C LEU A 149 7.41 12.17 2.06
N SER A 150 8.24 12.98 2.72
CA SER A 150 8.31 13.04 4.18
C SER A 150 7.12 13.80 4.75
N LEU A 151 6.64 13.34 5.89
CA LEU A 151 5.47 13.90 6.56
C LEU A 151 5.51 13.61 8.06
N THR A 152 4.80 14.45 8.81
CA THR A 152 4.52 14.27 10.24
C THR A 152 3.04 14.00 10.44
N VAL A 153 2.72 13.06 11.32
CA VAL A 153 1.34 12.60 11.55
C VAL A 153 0.98 12.71 13.03
N GLU A 154 -0.16 13.34 13.29
CA GLU A 154 -0.77 13.43 14.60
C GLU A 154 -2.12 12.71 14.60
N VAL A 155 -2.29 11.74 15.52
CA VAL A 155 -3.53 10.96 15.68
C VAL A 155 -4.22 11.37 16.97
N ASP A 156 -5.50 11.71 16.89
CA ASP A 156 -6.29 12.01 18.08
C ASP A 156 -6.79 10.72 18.76
N THR A 157 -6.20 10.42 19.92
CA THR A 157 -6.53 9.23 20.71
C THR A 157 -7.44 9.54 21.91
N ARG A 158 -7.94 10.78 22.06
CA ARG A 158 -8.71 11.20 23.24
C ARG A 158 -9.97 10.37 23.46
N ALA A 159 -10.62 9.93 22.38
CA ALA A 159 -11.82 9.10 22.44
C ALA A 159 -11.58 7.69 23.04
N ALA A 160 -10.35 7.18 23.02
CA ALA A 160 -10.02 5.84 23.49
C ALA A 160 -9.57 5.80 24.96
N LYS A 161 -9.56 6.94 25.68
CA LYS A 161 -9.15 6.99 27.09
C LYS A 161 -9.95 6.06 28.00
N SER A 162 -11.27 5.96 27.78
CA SER A 162 -12.14 5.06 28.55
C SER A 162 -11.77 3.58 28.42
N SER A 163 -11.24 3.17 27.26
CA SER A 163 -10.74 1.82 27.05
C SER A 163 -9.49 1.52 27.88
N LEU A 164 -8.62 2.51 28.11
CA LEU A 164 -7.45 2.35 28.99
C LEU A 164 -7.88 2.03 30.42
N ASP A 165 -8.85 2.77 30.92
CA ASP A 165 -9.35 2.64 32.29
C ASP A 165 -10.05 1.30 32.49
N ALA A 166 -10.81 0.84 31.48
CA ALA A 166 -11.40 -0.50 31.47
C ALA A 166 -10.35 -1.61 31.54
N ILE A 167 -9.28 -1.52 30.73
CA ILE A 167 -8.18 -2.51 30.73
C ILE A 167 -7.48 -2.52 32.09
N ARG A 168 -7.18 -1.35 32.68
CA ARG A 168 -6.56 -1.28 34.01
C ARG A 168 -7.40 -1.97 35.07
N LYS A 169 -8.71 -1.69 35.09
CA LYS A 169 -9.65 -2.31 36.02
C LYS A 169 -9.74 -3.82 35.85
N GLU A 170 -9.71 -4.32 34.61
CA GLU A 170 -9.70 -5.76 34.32
C GLU A 170 -8.41 -6.41 34.85
N GLN A 171 -7.24 -5.79 34.64
CA GLN A 171 -5.97 -6.31 35.15
C GLN A 171 -5.90 -6.32 36.69
N GLU A 172 -6.46 -5.29 37.35
CA GLU A 172 -6.59 -5.27 38.82
C GLU A 172 -7.48 -6.41 39.33
N GLN A 173 -8.59 -6.71 38.64
CA GLN A 173 -9.47 -7.82 38.98
C GLN A 173 -8.84 -9.20 38.76
N VAL A 174 -8.00 -9.35 37.73
CA VAL A 174 -7.24 -10.57 37.47
C VAL A 174 -6.15 -10.76 38.53
N ALA A 175 -5.43 -9.69 38.90
CA ALA A 175 -4.39 -9.75 39.92
C ALA A 175 -4.94 -10.02 41.34
N ALA A 176 -6.21 -9.70 41.59
CA ALA A 176 -6.90 -9.96 42.85
C ALA A 176 -7.49 -11.39 42.96
N LYS A 177 -7.39 -12.21 41.91
CA LYS A 177 -7.79 -13.62 41.89
C LYS A 177 -6.57 -14.52 42.03
#